data_AF-A0A6A6DQL1-F1
#
_entry.id   AF-A0A6A6DQL1-F1
#
_cell.length_a   1.000
_cell.length_b   1.000
_cell.length_c   1.000
_cell.angle_alpha   90.00
_cell.angle_beta   90.00
_cell.angle_gamma   90.00
#
_symmetry.space_group_name_H-M   'P 1'
#
loop_
_entity.id
_entity.type
_entity.pdbx_description
1 polymer ?
#
loop_
_entity_poly.entity_id
_entity_poly.type
_entity_poly.pdbx_seq_one_letter_code
_entity_poly.pdbx_strand_id
1 'polypeptide(L)'
;MPPQPMSPRLPGVSILYAEATGPQYRRWRKGVESAFTAKGTWGHCDGSCPMPMPEQTTNNLPPTWTSEFTKSEPQPSLLEERRAWVKKDRDVKLDIFLSISDEIKMDVFEVGPPLPPASMTAKDMITALDEQFEDFKFEDFHHVFCHFLNLHIDQYASLEEFNLEFMATLEDMADHGFPLDNLQATSAYFSKLRCTQNPWVAKKLKEWDTLPSTPRLADLIKEVPPWIIIRPLAYKN
;
A
#
# COMPACT_ATOMS: atom_id res chain seq x y z
N MET A 1 14.18 20.69 7.24
CA MET A 1 13.19 20.11 8.17
C MET A 1 13.93 19.23 9.16
N PRO A 2 13.58 19.25 10.47
CA PRO A 2 14.11 18.27 11.42
C PRO A 2 13.70 16.85 10.99
N PRO A 3 14.50 15.83 11.30
CA PRO A 3 14.19 14.44 10.97
C PRO A 3 12.86 14.04 11.64
N GLN A 4 11.91 13.52 10.85
CA GLN A 4 10.67 13.00 11.40
C GLN A 4 10.97 11.82 12.34
N PRO A 5 10.37 11.77 13.54
CA PRO A 5 10.53 10.64 14.44
C PRO A 5 10.04 9.36 13.78
N MET A 6 10.81 8.28 13.96
CA MET A 6 10.48 6.96 13.43
C MET A 6 9.76 6.12 14.48
N SER A 7 8.91 5.20 14.03
CA SER A 7 8.30 4.21 14.89
C SER A 7 9.38 3.37 15.59
N PRO A 8 9.28 3.17 16.91
CA PRO A 8 10.23 2.34 17.64
C PRO A 8 10.08 0.85 17.33
N ARG A 9 8.97 0.44 16.70
CA ARG A 9 8.64 -0.98 16.47
C ARG A 9 8.37 -1.34 15.01
N LEU A 10 8.11 -0.36 14.14
CA LEU A 10 7.92 -0.55 12.71
C LEU A 10 9.09 0.07 11.93
N PRO A 11 10.07 -0.74 11.48
CA PRO A 11 11.20 -0.25 10.70
C PRO A 11 10.74 0.50 9.45
N GLY A 12 11.29 1.68 9.20
CA GLY A 12 10.98 2.49 8.02
C GLY A 12 9.65 3.24 8.07
N VAL A 13 8.87 3.13 9.16
CA VAL A 13 7.61 3.85 9.34
C VAL A 13 7.83 5.08 10.22
N SER A 14 7.52 6.28 9.72
CA SER A 14 7.53 7.51 10.51
C SER A 14 6.33 7.56 11.48
N ILE A 15 6.43 8.33 12.56
CA ILE A 15 5.27 8.60 13.41
C ILE A 15 4.26 9.43 12.64
N LEU A 16 2.98 9.00 12.63
CA LEU A 16 1.87 9.77 12.09
C LEU A 16 1.44 10.84 13.10
N TYR A 17 1.26 12.07 12.64
CA TYR A 17 0.85 13.21 13.44
C TYR A 17 -0.57 13.66 13.10
N ALA A 18 -1.25 14.33 14.03
CA ALA A 18 -2.67 14.71 13.85
C ALA A 18 -2.85 15.72 12.69
N GLU A 19 -1.84 16.54 12.40
CA GLU A 19 -1.79 17.47 11.28
C GLU A 19 -1.42 16.83 9.93
N ALA A 20 -1.29 15.49 9.88
CA ALA A 20 -0.92 14.81 8.64
C ALA A 20 -1.93 15.06 7.52
N THR A 21 -1.43 15.40 6.34
CA THR A 21 -2.25 15.51 5.13
C THR A 21 -2.65 14.12 4.61
N GLY A 22 -3.69 14.04 3.79
CA GLY A 22 -4.09 12.79 3.12
C GLY A 22 -2.91 12.03 2.47
N PRO A 23 -2.05 12.69 1.67
CA PRO A 23 -0.85 12.06 1.11
C PRO A 23 0.15 11.54 2.16
N GLN A 24 0.38 12.29 3.23
CA GLN A 24 1.24 11.85 4.33
C GLN A 24 0.66 10.62 5.03
N TYR A 25 -0.66 10.60 5.24
CA TYR A 25 -1.37 9.44 5.76
C TYR A 25 -1.24 8.23 4.83
N ARG A 26 -1.47 8.38 3.52
CA ARG A 26 -1.34 7.26 2.56
C ARG A 26 0.07 6.70 2.54
N ARG A 27 1.09 7.55 2.61
CA ARG A 27 2.49 7.12 2.70
C ARG A 27 2.76 6.35 3.98
N TRP A 28 2.28 6.84 5.12
CA TRP A 28 2.34 6.12 6.39
C TRP A 28 1.64 4.76 6.29
N ARG A 29 0.44 4.73 5.70
CA ARG A 29 -0.41 3.54 5.54
C ARG A 29 0.25 2.47 4.68
N LYS A 30 0.94 2.85 3.59
CA LYS A 30 1.79 1.96 2.78
C LYS A 30 3.01 1.45 3.56
N GLY A 31 3.65 2.33 4.34
CA GLY A 31 4.77 1.96 5.20
C GLY A 31 4.37 0.91 6.25
N VAL A 32 3.24 1.10 6.90
CA VAL A 32 2.63 0.15 7.85
C VAL A 32 2.34 -1.19 7.18
N GLU A 33 1.70 -1.17 6.00
CA GLU A 33 1.44 -2.38 5.23
C GLU A 33 2.71 -3.13 4.87
N SER A 34 3.72 -2.44 4.36
CA SER A 34 5.02 -3.03 4.03
C SER A 34 5.70 -3.63 5.27
N ALA A 35 5.71 -2.91 6.39
CA ALA A 35 6.35 -3.36 7.63
C ALA A 35 5.66 -4.62 8.19
N PHE A 36 4.33 -4.66 8.21
CA PHE A 36 3.59 -5.83 8.70
C PHE A 36 3.56 -6.99 7.72
N THR A 37 3.64 -6.72 6.41
CA THR A 37 3.82 -7.78 5.39
C THR A 37 5.17 -8.45 5.59
N ALA A 38 6.25 -7.68 5.79
CA ALA A 38 7.57 -8.22 6.09
C ALA A 38 7.61 -9.03 7.41
N LYS A 39 6.80 -8.65 8.40
CA LYS A 39 6.64 -9.40 9.66
C LYS A 39 5.68 -10.61 9.55
N GLY A 40 4.94 -10.75 8.44
CA GLY A 40 3.92 -11.79 8.27
C GLY A 40 2.68 -11.60 9.15
N THR A 41 2.38 -10.38 9.60
CA THR A 41 1.24 -10.05 10.46
C THR A 41 0.23 -9.10 9.81
N TRP A 42 0.42 -8.77 8.52
CA TRP A 42 -0.50 -7.92 7.77
C TRP A 42 -1.97 -8.40 7.83
N GLY A 43 -2.17 -9.73 7.87
CA GLY A 43 -3.50 -10.33 7.96
C GLY A 43 -4.34 -9.90 9.17
N HIS A 44 -3.70 -9.44 10.25
CA HIS A 44 -4.39 -8.89 11.42
C HIS A 44 -4.84 -7.43 11.21
N CYS A 45 -4.16 -6.69 10.32
CA CYS A 45 -4.44 -5.29 10.01
C CYS A 45 -5.55 -5.16 8.95
N ASP A 46 -5.52 -5.99 7.91
CA ASP A 46 -6.53 -5.96 6.83
C ASP A 46 -7.76 -6.86 7.12
N GLY A 47 -7.65 -7.74 8.10
CA GLY A 47 -8.70 -8.68 8.49
C GLY A 47 -8.76 -9.96 7.67
N SER A 48 -7.79 -10.23 6.80
CA SER A 48 -7.67 -11.51 6.08
C SER A 48 -7.32 -12.68 7.01
N CYS A 49 -6.86 -12.40 8.25
CA CYS A 49 -6.70 -13.36 9.34
C CYS A 49 -7.72 -13.07 10.46
N PRO A 50 -9.00 -13.47 10.31
CA PRO A 50 -10.03 -13.23 11.32
C PRO A 50 -9.80 -14.09 12.56
N MET A 51 -10.39 -13.68 13.68
CA MET A 51 -10.36 -14.47 14.92
C MET A 51 -11.01 -15.85 14.70
N PRO A 52 -10.38 -16.95 15.12
CA PRO A 52 -10.95 -18.29 15.02
C PRO A 52 -12.31 -18.38 15.74
N MET A 53 -13.34 -18.83 15.03
CA MET A 53 -14.68 -19.07 15.56
C MET A 53 -14.95 -20.57 15.66
N PRO A 54 -15.78 -21.02 16.62
CA PRO A 54 -16.20 -22.43 16.64
C PRO A 54 -16.89 -22.74 15.32
N GLU A 55 -16.66 -23.94 14.78
CA GLU A 55 -17.38 -24.39 13.61
C GLU A 55 -18.88 -24.29 13.86
N GLN A 56 -19.55 -23.36 13.18
CA GLN A 56 -20.98 -23.44 13.05
C GLN A 56 -21.24 -24.65 12.16
N THR A 57 -21.80 -25.70 12.75
CA THR A 57 -22.32 -26.84 12.00
C THR A 57 -23.31 -26.29 10.99
N THR A 58 -22.87 -26.14 9.75
CA THR A 58 -23.72 -25.85 8.60
C THR A 58 -24.48 -27.13 8.29
N ASN A 59 -25.51 -27.40 9.08
CA ASN A 59 -26.46 -28.47 8.82
C ASN A 59 -27.29 -28.10 7.58
N ASN A 60 -26.76 -28.38 6.40
CA ASN A 60 -27.54 -28.60 5.18
C ASN A 60 -28.18 -30.00 5.17
N LEU A 61 -28.70 -30.45 6.31
CA LEU A 61 -29.46 -31.70 6.44
C LEU A 61 -30.83 -31.40 7.08
N PRO A 62 -31.93 -31.94 6.53
CA PRO A 62 -33.28 -31.66 7.00
C PRO A 62 -33.52 -32.20 8.41
N PRO A 63 -34.48 -31.64 9.17
CA PRO A 63 -34.55 -31.81 10.62
C PRO A 63 -35.17 -33.16 10.97
N THR A 64 -34.35 -34.13 11.36
CA THR A 64 -34.85 -35.27 12.13
C THR A 64 -34.74 -34.92 13.60
N TRP A 65 -35.88 -34.62 14.22
CA TRP A 65 -36.01 -34.45 15.66
C TRP A 65 -35.60 -35.74 16.39
N THR A 66 -34.37 -35.77 16.87
CA THR A 66 -34.04 -36.47 18.12
C THR A 66 -33.12 -35.57 18.93
N SER A 67 -33.68 -35.11 20.04
CA SER A 67 -33.00 -34.45 21.15
C SER A 67 -31.78 -35.26 21.59
N GLU A 68 -30.60 -34.83 21.18
CA GLU A 68 -29.40 -35.00 22.00
C GLU A 68 -28.65 -33.67 21.98
N PHE A 69 -28.45 -33.12 23.18
CA PHE A 69 -27.50 -32.05 23.44
C PHE A 69 -26.20 -32.35 22.67
N THR A 70 -25.99 -31.68 21.54
CA THR A 70 -24.64 -31.48 21.02
C THR A 70 -23.95 -30.58 22.02
N LYS A 71 -23.39 -31.22 23.06
CA LYS A 71 -22.29 -30.65 23.82
C LYS A 71 -21.35 -30.08 22.77
N SER A 72 -21.19 -28.75 22.75
CA SER A 72 -20.04 -28.16 22.11
C SER A 72 -18.84 -28.82 22.77
N GLU A 73 -18.28 -29.86 22.16
CA GLU A 73 -17.03 -30.41 22.65
C GLU A 73 -16.08 -29.22 22.71
N PRO A 74 -15.47 -28.95 23.88
CA PRO A 74 -14.49 -27.90 23.98
C PRO A 74 -13.37 -28.27 23.01
N GLN A 75 -13.31 -27.60 21.85
CA GLN A 75 -12.23 -27.75 20.89
C GLN A 75 -10.99 -27.14 21.55
N PRO A 76 -10.07 -27.93 22.13
CA PRO A 76 -8.99 -27.38 22.93
C PRO A 76 -8.03 -26.57 22.06
N SER A 77 -7.88 -26.99 20.79
CA SER A 77 -7.16 -26.27 19.75
C SER A 77 -7.75 -24.88 19.49
N LEU A 78 -9.08 -24.73 19.48
CA LEU A 78 -9.74 -23.43 19.26
C LEU A 78 -9.41 -22.42 20.37
N LEU A 79 -9.31 -22.86 21.63
CA LEU A 79 -8.92 -21.98 22.74
C LEU A 79 -7.45 -21.55 22.61
N GLU A 80 -6.56 -22.45 22.21
CA GLU A 80 -5.14 -22.14 21.98
C GLU A 80 -4.95 -21.22 20.77
N GLU A 81 -5.64 -21.49 19.66
CA GLU A 81 -5.65 -20.67 18.45
C GLU A 81 -6.19 -19.27 18.74
N ARG A 82 -7.28 -19.16 19.51
CA ARG A 82 -7.81 -17.85 19.95
C ARG A 82 -6.83 -17.10 20.83
N ARG A 83 -6.19 -17.76 21.80
CA ARG A 83 -5.17 -17.14 22.65
C ARG A 83 -3.98 -16.64 21.82
N ALA A 84 -3.53 -17.45 20.86
CA ALA A 84 -2.46 -17.07 19.96
C ALA A 84 -2.86 -15.89 19.06
N TRP A 85 -4.09 -15.90 18.53
CA TRP A 85 -4.63 -14.81 17.72
C TRP A 85 -4.70 -13.50 18.53
N VAL A 86 -5.29 -13.53 19.73
CA VAL A 86 -5.42 -12.35 20.61
C VAL A 86 -4.05 -11.81 21.01
N LYS A 87 -3.07 -12.68 21.25
CA LYS A 87 -1.69 -12.25 21.53
C LYS A 87 -1.09 -11.49 20.34
N LYS A 88 -1.22 -12.04 19.12
CA LYS A 88 -0.73 -11.39 17.90
C LYS A 88 -1.46 -10.07 17.62
N ASP A 89 -2.78 -10.04 17.74
CA ASP A 89 -3.58 -8.83 17.57
C ASP A 89 -3.14 -7.75 18.58
N ARG A 90 -2.93 -8.10 19.84
CA ARG A 90 -2.40 -7.17 20.85
C ARG A 90 -1.02 -6.62 20.49
N ASP A 91 -0.12 -7.46 19.97
CA ASP A 91 1.21 -7.02 19.55
C ASP A 91 1.14 -6.07 18.35
N VAL A 92 0.28 -6.37 17.37
CA VAL A 92 0.04 -5.52 16.18
C VAL A 92 -0.61 -4.18 16.58
N LYS A 93 -1.61 -4.20 17.46
CA LYS A 93 -2.24 -2.99 18.01
C LYS A 93 -1.21 -2.10 18.68
N LEU A 94 -0.32 -2.67 19.47
CA LEU A 94 0.74 -1.91 20.13
C LEU A 94 1.74 -1.33 19.12
N ASP A 95 2.09 -2.07 18.06
CA ASP A 95 2.93 -1.58 16.97
C ASP A 95 2.28 -0.37 16.27
N ILE A 96 0.99 -0.45 15.92
CA ILE A 96 0.22 0.67 15.32
C ILE A 96 0.13 1.85 16.29
N PHE A 97 -0.22 1.59 17.54
CA PHE A 97 -0.38 2.62 18.56
C PHE A 97 0.95 3.38 18.80
N LEU A 98 2.08 2.70 18.74
CA LEU A 98 3.39 3.32 18.87
C LEU A 98 3.92 3.94 17.58
N SER A 99 3.23 3.79 16.44
CA SER A 99 3.55 4.48 15.20
C SER A 99 2.69 5.72 14.94
N ILE A 100 1.91 6.16 15.93
CA ILE A 100 1.10 7.39 15.88
C ILE A 100 1.41 8.31 17.08
N SER A 101 1.16 9.61 16.90
CA SER A 101 1.32 10.65 17.92
C SER A 101 0.30 10.53 19.06
N ASP A 102 0.57 11.19 20.18
CA ASP A 102 -0.33 11.17 21.34
C ASP A 102 -1.66 11.86 21.09
N GLU A 103 -1.68 12.88 20.23
CA GLU A 103 -2.90 13.58 19.80
C GLU A 103 -3.86 12.62 19.09
N ILE A 104 -3.38 11.84 18.11
CA ILE A 104 -4.20 10.81 17.44
C ILE A 104 -4.75 9.78 18.44
N LYS A 105 -3.94 9.37 19.43
CA LYS A 105 -4.40 8.39 20.44
C LYS A 105 -5.57 8.94 21.25
N MET A 106 -5.52 10.22 21.60
CA MET A 106 -6.58 10.88 22.35
C MET A 106 -7.80 11.18 21.48
N ASP A 107 -7.60 11.71 20.28
CA ASP A 107 -8.68 12.22 19.43
C ASP A 107 -9.40 11.13 18.65
N VAL A 108 -8.68 10.09 18.19
CA VAL A 108 -9.25 9.01 17.36
C VAL A 108 -9.61 7.78 18.21
N PHE A 109 -8.76 7.45 19.18
CA PHE A 109 -8.95 6.22 19.98
C PHE A 109 -9.50 6.48 21.39
N GLU A 110 -9.67 7.75 21.79
CA GLU A 110 -10.16 8.16 23.11
C GLU A 110 -9.37 7.52 24.28
N VAL A 111 -8.09 7.23 24.07
CA VAL A 111 -7.21 6.63 25.08
C VAL A 111 -5.91 7.39 25.24
N GLY A 112 -5.44 7.48 26.48
CA GLY A 112 -4.10 7.99 26.78
C GLY A 112 -3.01 6.92 26.61
N PRO A 113 -1.74 7.31 26.38
CA PRO A 113 -0.61 6.38 26.43
C PRO A 113 -0.51 5.71 27.82
N PRO A 114 0.02 4.47 27.92
CA PRO A 114 0.82 3.78 26.91
C PRO A 114 0.13 2.59 26.21
N LEU A 115 -1.17 2.36 26.46
CA LEU A 115 -1.85 1.14 26.01
C LEU A 115 -2.84 1.42 24.87
N PRO A 116 -2.90 0.55 23.84
CA PRO A 116 -3.90 0.66 22.79
C PRO A 116 -5.32 0.43 23.33
N PRO A 117 -6.36 0.91 22.64
CA PRO A 117 -7.76 0.75 23.06
C PRO A 117 -8.12 -0.73 23.18
N ALA A 118 -8.68 -1.15 24.33
CA ALA A 118 -8.98 -2.56 24.59
C ALA A 118 -10.16 -3.11 23.75
N SER A 119 -11.08 -2.23 23.36
CA SER A 119 -12.32 -2.55 22.63
C SER A 119 -12.13 -2.79 21.13
N MET A 120 -11.02 -2.31 20.55
CA MET A 120 -10.77 -2.36 19.11
C MET A 120 -9.82 -3.50 18.75
N THR A 121 -10.00 -4.11 17.58
CA THR A 121 -8.96 -4.95 16.96
C THR A 121 -7.93 -4.09 16.23
N ALA A 122 -6.81 -4.67 15.79
CA ALA A 122 -5.85 -3.96 14.93
C ALA A 122 -6.51 -3.43 13.65
N LYS A 123 -7.41 -4.20 13.05
CA LYS A 123 -8.20 -3.79 11.89
C LYS A 123 -9.08 -2.58 12.19
N ASP A 124 -9.78 -2.58 13.31
CA ASP A 124 -10.66 -1.46 13.68
C ASP A 124 -9.84 -0.18 13.88
N MET A 125 -8.63 -0.28 14.46
CA MET A 125 -7.72 0.86 14.59
C MET A 125 -7.30 1.43 13.24
N ILE A 126 -6.97 0.58 12.26
CA ILE A 126 -6.65 1.03 10.90
C ILE A 126 -7.88 1.68 10.24
N THR A 127 -9.05 1.08 10.42
CA THR A 127 -10.30 1.59 9.83
C THR A 127 -10.65 2.97 10.38
N ALA A 128 -10.52 3.19 11.69
CA ALA A 128 -10.76 4.51 12.29
C ALA A 128 -9.74 5.56 11.83
N LEU A 129 -8.48 5.17 11.59
CA LEU A 129 -7.48 6.06 11.00
C LEU A 129 -7.78 6.35 9.52
N ASP A 130 -8.23 5.36 8.75
CA ASP A 130 -8.68 5.54 7.37
C ASP A 130 -9.83 6.57 7.36
N GLU A 131 -10.85 6.40 8.20
CA GLU A 131 -11.99 7.35 8.30
C GLU A 131 -11.57 8.78 8.70
N GLN A 132 -10.56 8.93 9.56
CA GLN A 132 -10.08 10.24 10.02
C GLN A 132 -9.28 10.99 8.95
N PHE A 133 -8.46 10.27 8.17
CA PHE A 133 -7.47 10.87 7.26
C PHE A 133 -7.78 10.66 5.77
N GLU A 134 -8.86 9.97 5.43
CA GLU A 134 -9.36 9.85 4.05
C GLU A 134 -9.98 11.18 3.57
N ASP A 135 -9.14 12.20 3.43
CA ASP A 135 -9.47 13.46 2.78
C ASP A 135 -8.82 13.49 1.38
N PHE A 136 -9.67 13.52 0.35
CA PHE A 136 -9.24 13.69 -1.03
C PHE A 136 -9.47 15.12 -1.49
N LYS A 137 -8.37 15.80 -1.83
CA LYS A 137 -8.39 17.12 -2.46
C LYS A 137 -8.05 17.02 -3.93
N PHE A 138 -9.05 17.29 -4.78
CA PHE A 138 -8.87 17.25 -6.23
C PHE A 138 -7.80 18.23 -6.72
N GLU A 139 -7.70 19.41 -6.12
CA GLU A 139 -6.69 20.42 -6.49
C GLU A 139 -5.26 19.90 -6.31
N ASP A 140 -4.99 19.26 -5.16
CA ASP A 140 -3.66 18.70 -4.87
C ASP A 140 -3.33 17.58 -5.86
N PHE A 141 -4.28 16.67 -6.11
CA PHE A 141 -4.12 15.64 -7.12
C PHE A 141 -3.91 16.23 -8.53
N HIS A 142 -4.67 17.28 -8.88
CA HIS A 142 -4.59 17.92 -10.18
C HIS A 142 -3.20 18.50 -10.45
N HIS A 143 -2.55 19.11 -9.45
CA HIS A 143 -1.18 19.60 -9.59
C HIS A 143 -0.18 18.46 -9.88
N VAL A 144 -0.28 17.35 -9.16
CA VAL A 144 0.58 16.17 -9.40
C VAL A 144 0.28 15.57 -10.78
N PHE A 145 -0.98 15.48 -11.19
CA PHE A 145 -1.36 14.99 -12.50
C PHE A 145 -0.86 15.91 -13.63
N CYS A 146 -0.92 17.23 -13.45
CA CYS A 146 -0.34 18.19 -14.38
C CYS A 146 1.18 18.05 -14.46
N HIS A 147 1.87 17.85 -13.34
CA HIS A 147 3.31 17.53 -13.31
C HIS A 147 3.59 16.27 -14.13
N PHE A 148 2.87 15.18 -13.86
CA PHE A 148 2.96 13.94 -14.62
C PHE A 148 2.78 14.14 -16.13
N LEU A 149 1.79 14.92 -16.57
CA LEU A 149 1.58 15.23 -17.98
C LEU A 149 2.75 16.03 -18.59
N ASN A 150 3.35 16.92 -17.81
CA ASN A 150 4.46 17.77 -18.23
C ASN A 150 5.85 17.15 -18.08
N LEU A 151 5.96 15.95 -17.49
CA LEU A 151 7.21 15.19 -17.49
C LEU A 151 7.65 14.95 -18.93
N HIS A 152 8.78 15.52 -19.31
CA HIS A 152 9.40 15.28 -20.60
C HIS A 152 10.82 14.81 -20.39
N ILE A 153 11.17 13.73 -21.07
CA ILE A 153 12.49 13.11 -21.00
C ILE A 153 13.60 14.17 -21.20
N ASP A 154 13.43 15.12 -22.14
CA ASP A 154 14.43 16.14 -22.47
C ASP A 154 14.74 17.16 -21.36
N GLN A 155 13.95 17.18 -20.28
CA GLN A 155 14.17 18.07 -19.14
C GLN A 155 15.28 17.55 -18.21
N TYR A 156 15.78 16.31 -18.42
CA TYR A 156 16.72 15.63 -17.53
C TYR A 156 18.09 15.43 -18.20
N ALA A 157 19.15 15.40 -17.38
CA ALA A 157 20.52 15.21 -17.88
C ALA A 157 20.81 13.74 -18.22
N SER A 158 20.08 12.81 -17.62
CA SER A 158 20.23 11.38 -17.84
C SER A 158 18.90 10.63 -17.81
N LEU A 159 18.91 9.42 -18.35
CA LEU A 159 17.76 8.50 -18.28
C LEU A 159 17.46 8.07 -16.84
N GLU A 160 18.49 7.94 -16.03
CA GLU A 160 18.36 7.55 -14.63
C GLU A 160 17.61 8.62 -13.83
N GLU A 161 17.97 9.89 -13.99
CA GLU A 161 17.25 11.02 -13.38
C GLU A 161 15.78 11.06 -13.83
N PHE A 162 15.52 10.90 -15.13
CA PHE A 162 14.16 10.83 -15.64
C PHE A 162 13.37 9.64 -15.04
N ASN A 163 13.98 8.46 -14.96
CA ASN A 163 13.33 7.28 -14.42
C ASN A 163 13.01 7.44 -12.93
N LEU A 164 13.92 8.03 -12.16
CA LEU A 164 13.70 8.35 -10.75
C LEU A 164 12.51 9.29 -10.58
N GLU A 165 12.49 10.38 -11.34
CA GLU A 165 11.41 11.38 -11.27
C GLU A 165 10.06 10.81 -11.77
N PHE A 166 10.07 9.98 -12.81
CA PHE A 166 8.88 9.29 -13.29
C PHE A 166 8.30 8.36 -12.23
N MET A 167 9.14 7.56 -11.56
CA MET A 167 8.71 6.67 -10.48
C MET A 167 8.20 7.47 -9.27
N ALA A 168 8.92 8.52 -8.86
CA ALA A 168 8.49 9.40 -7.78
C ALA A 168 7.13 10.04 -8.07
N THR A 169 6.89 10.48 -9.32
CA THR A 169 5.60 11.06 -9.71
C THR A 169 4.46 10.04 -9.69
N LEU A 170 4.71 8.78 -10.07
CA LEU A 170 3.71 7.71 -9.94
C LEU A 170 3.39 7.40 -8.47
N GLU A 171 4.40 7.44 -7.60
CA GLU A 171 4.23 7.28 -6.16
C GLU A 171 3.41 8.43 -5.56
N ASP A 172 3.69 9.67 -5.97
CA ASP A 172 2.92 10.84 -5.56
C ASP A 172 1.46 10.74 -6.04
N MET A 173 1.20 10.36 -7.29
CA MET A 173 -0.17 10.13 -7.77
C MET A 173 -0.91 9.09 -6.92
N ALA A 174 -0.22 8.03 -6.51
CA ALA A 174 -0.76 7.01 -5.61
C ALA A 174 -1.00 7.54 -4.19
N ASP A 175 -0.12 8.40 -3.67
CA ASP A 175 -0.28 9.09 -2.37
C ASP A 175 -1.47 10.07 -2.39
N HIS A 176 -1.80 10.64 -3.55
CA HIS A 176 -3.01 11.45 -3.75
C HIS A 176 -4.26 10.64 -4.11
N GLY A 177 -4.16 9.31 -4.15
CA GLY A 177 -5.30 8.39 -4.20
C GLY A 177 -5.76 7.91 -5.57
N PHE A 178 -5.03 8.27 -6.63
CA PHE A 178 -5.32 7.82 -8.00
C PHE A 178 -4.07 7.18 -8.62
N PRO A 179 -3.68 5.98 -8.14
CA PRO A 179 -2.56 5.25 -8.71
C PRO A 179 -2.86 4.81 -10.15
N LEU A 180 -1.86 4.88 -11.02
CA LEU A 180 -1.92 4.19 -12.30
C LEU A 180 -1.63 2.70 -12.08
N ASP A 181 -2.43 1.84 -12.70
CA ASP A 181 -2.09 0.42 -12.74
C ASP A 181 -0.81 0.17 -13.57
N ASN A 182 -0.23 -1.04 -13.46
CA ASN A 182 1.02 -1.33 -14.15
C ASN A 182 0.91 -1.22 -15.69
N LEU A 183 -0.25 -1.48 -16.28
CA LEU A 183 -0.50 -1.35 -17.72
C LEU A 183 -0.50 0.12 -18.14
N GLN A 184 -1.25 0.95 -17.43
CA GLN A 184 -1.32 2.40 -17.61
C GLN A 184 0.04 3.06 -17.41
N ALA A 185 0.75 2.70 -16.33
CA ALA A 185 2.08 3.24 -16.03
C ALA A 185 3.11 2.84 -17.10
N THR A 186 3.08 1.59 -17.58
CA THR A 186 3.95 1.13 -18.68
C THR A 186 3.64 1.86 -19.98
N SER A 187 2.35 2.00 -20.33
CA SER A 187 1.93 2.74 -21.52
C SER A 187 2.37 4.20 -21.46
N ALA A 188 2.20 4.84 -20.30
CA ALA A 188 2.67 6.21 -20.09
C ALA A 188 4.18 6.31 -20.22
N TYR A 189 4.94 5.39 -19.61
CA TYR A 189 6.40 5.37 -19.69
C TYR A 189 6.88 5.32 -21.15
N PHE A 190 6.33 4.41 -21.96
CA PHE A 190 6.63 4.35 -23.39
C PHE A 190 6.25 5.62 -24.14
N SER A 191 5.12 6.25 -23.82
CA SER A 191 4.75 7.55 -24.38
C SER A 191 5.79 8.63 -24.04
N LYS A 192 6.26 8.69 -22.79
CA LYS A 192 7.29 9.65 -22.34
C LYS A 192 8.66 9.38 -22.98
N LEU A 193 8.96 8.12 -23.27
CA LEU A 193 10.14 7.70 -24.05
C LEU A 193 10.01 7.92 -25.56
N ARG A 194 8.99 8.68 -26.02
CA ARG A 194 8.71 8.98 -27.43
C ARG A 194 8.46 7.72 -28.24
N CYS A 195 7.41 6.98 -27.90
CA CYS A 195 7.08 5.67 -28.50
C CYS A 195 7.11 5.60 -30.03
N THR A 196 6.81 6.70 -30.74
CA THR A 196 6.83 6.76 -32.21
C THR A 196 8.21 7.01 -32.83
N GLN A 197 9.18 7.48 -32.03
CA GLN A 197 10.53 7.85 -32.48
C GLN A 197 11.62 6.94 -31.90
N ASN A 198 11.32 6.21 -30.82
CA ASN A 198 12.27 5.35 -30.13
C ASN A 198 12.20 3.90 -30.66
N PRO A 199 13.23 3.41 -31.38
CA PRO A 199 13.22 2.06 -31.95
C PRO A 199 13.13 0.94 -30.91
N TRP A 200 13.65 1.17 -29.70
CA TRP A 200 13.55 0.21 -28.60
C TRP A 200 12.11 0.09 -28.11
N VAL A 201 11.40 1.22 -27.94
CA VAL A 201 9.98 1.20 -27.57
C VAL A 201 9.15 0.52 -28.65
N ALA A 202 9.38 0.84 -29.92
CA ALA A 202 8.67 0.20 -31.04
C ALA A 202 8.90 -1.32 -31.08
N LYS A 203 10.11 -1.79 -30.77
CA LYS A 203 10.41 -3.22 -30.62
C LYS A 203 9.68 -3.83 -29.44
N LYS A 204 9.73 -3.19 -28.27
CA LYS A 204 9.08 -3.66 -27.04
C LYS A 204 7.56 -3.74 -27.16
N LEU A 205 6.92 -2.79 -27.85
CA LEU A 205 5.49 -2.83 -28.15
C LEU A 205 5.12 -4.06 -28.99
N LYS A 206 5.91 -4.40 -30.02
CA LYS A 206 5.69 -5.62 -30.82
C LYS A 206 5.93 -6.90 -30.02
N GLU A 207 6.92 -6.92 -29.13
CA GLU A 207 7.15 -8.05 -28.21
C GLU A 207 5.96 -8.21 -27.26
N TRP A 208 5.39 -7.11 -26.76
CA TRP A 208 4.28 -7.12 -25.82
C TRP A 208 3.03 -7.83 -26.37
N ASP A 209 2.68 -7.62 -27.63
CA ASP A 209 1.53 -8.30 -28.28
C ASP A 209 1.64 -9.84 -28.25
N THR A 210 2.85 -10.37 -28.03
CA THR A 210 3.11 -11.82 -27.98
C THR A 210 3.20 -12.39 -26.58
N LEU A 211 3.21 -11.55 -25.53
CA LEU A 211 3.39 -11.99 -24.16
C LEU A 211 2.05 -12.40 -23.50
N PRO A 212 2.06 -13.41 -22.62
CA PRO A 212 0.87 -13.87 -21.92
C PRO A 212 0.40 -12.90 -20.81
N SER A 213 1.26 -11.97 -20.40
CA SER A 213 0.98 -10.99 -19.36
C SER A 213 1.68 -9.67 -19.63
N THR A 214 1.15 -8.61 -19.03
CA THR A 214 1.70 -7.26 -19.15
C THR A 214 3.10 -7.20 -18.51
N PRO A 215 4.13 -6.70 -19.21
CA PRO A 215 5.45 -6.47 -18.64
C PRO A 215 5.38 -5.57 -17.42
N ARG A 216 6.23 -5.84 -16.41
CA ARG A 216 6.32 -4.98 -15.24
C ARG A 216 7.13 -3.73 -15.58
N LEU A 217 6.62 -2.56 -15.23
CA LEU A 217 7.32 -1.28 -15.43
C LEU A 217 8.73 -1.30 -14.84
N ALA A 218 8.87 -1.85 -13.63
CA ALA A 218 10.14 -1.94 -12.92
C ALA A 218 11.22 -2.74 -13.67
N ASP A 219 10.83 -3.69 -14.51
CA ASP A 219 11.76 -4.48 -15.32
C ASP A 219 12.11 -3.72 -16.61
N LEU A 220 11.12 -3.08 -17.23
CA LEU A 220 11.34 -2.23 -18.41
C LEU A 220 12.30 -1.07 -18.14
N ILE A 221 12.20 -0.44 -16.97
CA ILE A 221 13.11 0.64 -16.53
C ILE A 221 14.56 0.14 -16.41
N LYS A 222 14.80 -1.14 -16.14
CA LYS A 222 16.16 -1.72 -16.07
C LYS A 222 16.69 -2.10 -17.45
N GLU A 223 15.80 -2.47 -18.38
CA GLU A 223 16.14 -2.89 -19.73
C GLU A 223 16.32 -1.74 -20.72
N VAL A 224 15.88 -0.53 -20.35
CA VAL A 224 15.91 0.63 -21.24
C VAL A 224 17.36 0.96 -21.63
N PRO A 225 17.66 1.10 -22.93
CA PRO A 225 19.02 1.34 -23.38
C PRO A 225 19.48 2.76 -23.00
N PRO A 226 20.80 3.02 -22.97
CA PRO A 226 21.33 4.34 -22.70
C PRO A 226 20.76 5.43 -23.60
N TRP A 227 20.61 6.63 -23.03
CA TRP A 227 20.04 7.84 -23.65
C TRP A 227 20.53 8.14 -25.07
N ILE A 228 21.82 7.90 -25.33
CA ILE A 228 22.49 8.17 -26.62
C ILE A 228 21.86 7.37 -27.77
N ILE A 229 21.30 6.20 -27.48
CA ILE A 229 20.65 5.31 -28.47
C ILE A 229 19.19 5.72 -28.72
N ILE A 230 18.59 6.44 -27.77
CA ILE A 230 17.17 6.84 -27.77
C ILE A 230 16.95 8.23 -28.37
N ARG A 231 18.00 9.05 -28.53
CA ARG A 231 17.88 10.37 -29.18
C ARG A 231 17.39 10.21 -30.63
N PRO A 232 16.37 10.97 -31.06
CA PRO A 232 16.07 11.11 -32.47
C PRO A 232 17.32 11.60 -33.21
N LEU A 233 17.60 11.05 -34.38
CA LEU A 233 18.70 11.44 -35.28
C LEU A 233 18.57 12.89 -35.83
N ALA A 234 17.70 13.71 -35.25
CA ALA A 234 17.40 15.08 -35.69
C ALA A 234 17.84 16.10 -34.63
N TYR A 235 19.15 16.20 -34.41
CA TYR A 235 19.81 17.47 -34.07
C TYR A 235 21.18 17.46 -34.75
N LYS A 236 21.17 17.72 -36.06
CA LYS A 236 22.32 18.31 -36.73
C LYS A 236 22.26 19.81 -36.44
N ASN A 237 23.08 20.28 -35.52
CA ASN A 237 23.64 21.63 -35.61
C ASN A 237 25.01 21.50 -36.26
#